data_AF-A0A974T3E2-F1
#
_entry.id   AF-A0A974T3E2-F1
#
_cell.length_a   1.000
_cell.length_b   1.000
_cell.length_c   1.000
_cell.angle_alpha   90.00
_cell.angle_beta   90.00
_cell.angle_gamma   90.00
#
_symmetry.space_group_name_H-M   'P 1'
#
loop_
_entity.id
_entity.type
_entity.pdbx_description
1 polymer ?
#
loop_
_entity_poly.entity_id
_entity_poly.type
_entity_poly.pdbx_seq_one_letter_code
_entity_poly.pdbx_strand_id
1 'polypeptide(L)'
;MSLRHGAVPMMRRKGLDKVAGIQGTTMRDGPASRSAVRSRAFNKARRHSRWVRFAKIAIPLGSLMGMAGVGVVAYYNPFQQIENLSFDSIGVSGTNVTMESPKLNGFKNDNRPYEVTASAATQDVRKPDLVQLKDLRARIVTDERGSVAKLQADSGTLDTKKETMRLRDNIVVTTDSGHEVKLRRAFVRFKAGSVVSEDPVSVSFGNGTIEAEGLDVSDNGKVMSFKGRVRTVIQPSSGSASPTSEAIGTGSTAPAPQQTSIRP
;
A
#
# COMPACT_ATOMS: atom_id res chain seq x y z
N MET A 1 -47.40 7.34 -17.93
CA MET A 1 -48.74 6.90 -18.33
C MET A 1 -48.96 5.47 -17.83
N SER A 2 -49.42 5.32 -16.59
CA SER A 2 -50.25 4.20 -16.12
C SER A 2 -50.74 4.54 -14.71
N LEU A 3 -52.02 4.35 -14.50
CA LEU A 3 -52.86 5.03 -13.53
C LEU A 3 -52.74 4.45 -12.12
N ARG A 4 -52.76 5.34 -11.13
CA ARG A 4 -53.07 5.05 -9.72
C ARG A 4 -54.58 4.91 -9.56
N HIS A 5 -55.07 3.83 -8.92
CA HIS A 5 -56.44 3.70 -8.41
C HIS A 5 -56.50 2.71 -7.23
N GLY A 6 -57.38 2.98 -6.26
CA GLY A 6 -57.78 2.04 -5.19
C GLY A 6 -57.63 2.66 -3.78
N ALA A 7 -58.48 3.61 -3.38
CA ALA A 7 -59.84 3.43 -2.84
C ALA A 7 -59.86 2.91 -1.39
N VAL A 8 -60.27 3.81 -0.49
CA VAL A 8 -60.53 3.61 0.95
C VAL A 8 -61.94 3.02 1.12
N PRO A 9 -62.16 1.99 1.97
CA PRO A 9 -63.51 1.58 2.32
C PRO A 9 -63.98 2.15 3.67
N MET A 10 -65.19 2.70 3.60
CA MET A 10 -66.02 3.26 4.66
C MET A 10 -66.43 2.29 5.77
N MET A 11 -66.70 2.90 6.92
CA MET A 11 -67.44 2.41 8.10
C MET A 11 -68.70 1.62 7.75
N ARG A 12 -68.84 0.43 8.36
CA ARG A 12 -70.11 -0.28 8.51
C ARG A 12 -70.69 -0.01 9.90
N ARG A 13 -71.86 0.64 9.92
CA ARG A 13 -72.81 0.61 11.04
C ARG A 13 -73.37 -0.81 11.20
N LYS A 14 -73.53 -1.26 12.44
CA LYS A 14 -74.40 -2.38 12.80
C LYS A 14 -75.14 -2.01 14.08
N GLY A 15 -76.42 -1.70 13.94
CA GLY A 15 -77.36 -1.76 15.06
C GLY A 15 -77.78 -3.21 15.31
N LEU A 16 -78.20 -3.49 16.54
CA LEU A 16 -79.42 -4.27 16.82
C LEU A 16 -79.72 -4.25 18.34
N ASP A 17 -80.83 -3.59 18.66
CA ASP A 17 -81.97 -4.06 19.47
C ASP A 17 -81.77 -5.09 20.60
N LYS A 18 -82.18 -4.72 21.83
CA LYS A 18 -83.21 -5.40 22.66
C LYS A 18 -83.33 -4.69 24.03
N VAL A 19 -84.45 -4.06 24.41
CA VAL A 19 -85.80 -4.55 24.80
C VAL A 19 -85.97 -4.65 26.33
N ALA A 20 -87.07 -4.01 26.76
CA ALA A 20 -87.92 -4.27 27.93
C ALA A 20 -87.45 -3.89 29.34
N GLY A 21 -88.39 -3.29 30.08
CA GLY A 21 -88.48 -3.50 31.53
C GLY A 21 -88.68 -2.26 32.38
N ILE A 22 -89.78 -1.54 32.19
CA ILE A 22 -90.38 -0.71 33.24
C ILE A 22 -90.84 -1.63 34.38
N GLN A 23 -90.41 -1.37 35.61
CA GLN A 23 -91.16 -1.70 36.83
C GLN A 23 -90.53 -1.04 38.07
N GLY A 24 -91.38 -0.41 38.88
CA GLY A 24 -91.33 -0.58 40.32
C GLY A 24 -90.58 0.45 41.16
N THR A 25 -91.22 1.59 41.39
CA THR A 25 -91.01 2.44 42.57
C THR A 25 -91.20 1.61 43.86
N THR A 26 -90.21 1.52 44.73
CA THR A 26 -90.43 1.42 46.19
C THR A 26 -89.32 2.11 46.98
N MET A 27 -89.76 2.93 47.92
CA MET A 27 -88.98 3.73 48.85
C MET A 27 -88.19 2.88 49.83
N ARG A 28 -86.98 3.34 50.20
CA ARG A 28 -86.57 3.55 51.60
C ARG A 28 -85.24 4.28 51.66
N ASP A 29 -85.31 5.61 51.74
CA ASP A 29 -84.18 6.46 52.10
C ASP A 29 -84.00 6.37 53.63
N GLY A 30 -83.03 5.58 54.08
CA GLY A 30 -82.65 5.48 55.49
C GLY A 30 -81.53 6.48 55.82
N PRO A 31 -81.61 7.25 56.93
CA PRO A 31 -80.61 8.28 57.27
C PRO A 31 -79.21 7.73 57.62
N ALA A 32 -79.04 6.41 57.72
CA ALA A 32 -77.79 5.76 58.09
C ALA A 32 -76.80 5.54 56.92
N SER A 33 -77.22 5.70 55.65
CA SER A 33 -76.35 5.47 54.48
C SER A 33 -75.54 6.72 54.07
N ARG A 34 -75.91 7.92 54.55
CA ARG A 34 -75.21 9.18 54.20
C ARG A 34 -73.92 9.40 55.00
N SER A 35 -73.77 8.78 56.17
CA SER A 35 -72.61 8.94 57.06
C SER A 35 -71.46 7.96 56.75
N ALA A 36 -71.76 6.76 56.25
CA ALA A 36 -70.74 5.75 55.90
C ALA A 36 -70.06 6.00 54.53
N VAL A 37 -70.72 6.72 53.61
CA VAL A 37 -70.16 7.08 52.30
C VAL A 37 -69.22 8.30 52.41
N ARG A 38 -69.50 9.23 53.34
CA ARG A 38 -68.68 10.43 53.56
C ARG A 38 -67.32 10.11 54.20
N SER A 39 -67.23 9.10 55.06
CA SER A 39 -65.99 8.74 55.76
C SER A 39 -65.02 7.87 54.94
N ARG A 40 -65.50 7.12 53.95
CA ARG A 40 -64.65 6.32 53.03
C ARG A 40 -64.12 7.12 51.83
N ALA A 41 -64.77 8.22 51.45
CA ALA A 41 -64.29 9.13 50.41
C ALA A 41 -63.14 10.06 50.88
N PHE A 42 -63.11 10.45 52.16
CA PHE A 42 -62.11 11.39 52.68
C PHE A 42 -60.72 10.78 52.93
N ASN A 43 -60.62 9.46 53.18
CA ASN A 43 -59.34 8.81 53.46
C ASN A 43 -58.54 8.38 52.22
N LYS A 44 -59.15 8.40 51.02
CA LYS A 44 -58.45 8.11 49.75
C LYS A 44 -57.77 9.35 49.13
N ALA A 45 -58.14 10.57 49.56
CA ALA A 45 -57.59 11.82 49.03
C ALA A 45 -56.30 12.30 49.76
N ARG A 46 -56.07 11.93 51.02
CA ARG A 46 -54.89 12.42 51.78
C ARG A 46 -53.58 11.72 51.40
N ARG A 47 -53.62 10.54 50.75
CA ARG A 47 -52.40 9.81 50.33
C ARG A 47 -51.75 10.44 49.10
N HIS A 48 -52.53 10.96 48.15
CA HIS A 48 -52.02 11.66 46.96
C HIS A 48 -51.37 13.01 47.30
N SER A 49 -51.89 13.74 48.29
CA SER A 49 -51.36 15.06 48.69
C SER A 49 -49.94 14.98 49.29
N ARG A 50 -49.62 13.88 49.99
CA ARG A 50 -48.29 13.67 50.59
C ARG A 50 -47.24 13.31 49.54
N TRP A 51 -47.59 12.50 48.54
CA TRP A 51 -46.68 12.15 47.44
C TRP A 51 -46.33 13.36 46.57
N VAL A 52 -47.30 14.25 46.30
CA VAL A 52 -47.03 15.47 45.52
C VAL A 52 -46.12 16.44 46.30
N ARG A 53 -46.31 16.58 47.62
CA ARG A 53 -45.41 17.41 48.45
C ARG A 53 -44.00 16.83 48.56
N PHE A 54 -43.87 15.50 48.63
CA PHE A 54 -42.57 14.83 48.60
C PHE A 54 -41.87 15.03 47.25
N ALA A 55 -42.57 14.84 46.13
CA ALA A 55 -42.02 15.04 44.79
C ALA A 55 -41.56 16.50 44.55
N LYS A 56 -42.31 17.49 45.07
CA LYS A 56 -41.93 18.91 44.98
C LYS A 56 -40.60 19.26 45.68
N ILE A 57 -40.18 18.46 46.66
CA ILE A 57 -38.91 18.66 47.39
C ILE A 57 -37.82 17.72 46.85
N ALA A 58 -38.18 16.47 46.54
CA ALA A 58 -37.24 15.46 46.07
C ALA A 58 -36.63 15.80 44.69
N ILE A 59 -37.39 16.42 43.79
CA ILE A 59 -36.90 16.78 42.45
C ILE A 59 -35.79 17.84 42.52
N PRO A 60 -35.99 19.03 43.12
CA PRO A 60 -34.94 20.03 43.19
C PRO A 60 -33.75 19.55 44.03
N LEU A 61 -34.01 18.84 45.14
CA LEU A 61 -32.94 18.33 46.00
C LEU A 61 -32.11 17.24 45.30
N GLY A 62 -32.77 16.32 44.58
CA GLY A 62 -32.09 15.30 43.79
C GLY A 62 -31.26 15.89 42.65
N SER A 63 -31.74 16.96 42.00
CA SER A 63 -30.97 17.66 40.97
C SER A 63 -29.72 18.34 41.53
N LEU A 64 -29.84 19.00 42.70
CA LEU A 64 -28.69 19.54 43.42
C LEU A 64 -27.69 18.46 43.83
N MET A 65 -28.17 17.32 44.34
CA MET A 65 -27.32 16.19 44.72
C MET A 65 -26.62 15.56 43.51
N GLY A 66 -27.31 15.43 42.38
CA GLY A 66 -26.73 14.93 41.13
C GLY A 66 -25.64 15.86 40.60
N MET A 67 -25.88 17.17 40.64
CA MET A 67 -24.91 18.18 40.20
C MET A 67 -23.68 18.21 41.10
N ALA A 68 -23.86 18.09 42.42
CA ALA A 68 -22.76 17.90 43.36
C ALA A 68 -22.00 16.59 43.11
N GLY A 69 -22.71 15.49 42.83
CA GLY A 69 -22.10 14.19 42.52
C GLY A 69 -21.21 14.23 41.27
N VAL A 70 -21.68 14.86 40.18
CA VAL A 70 -20.87 15.07 38.97
C VAL A 70 -19.66 15.96 39.27
N GLY A 71 -19.84 17.01 40.08
CA GLY A 71 -18.73 17.87 40.52
C GLY A 71 -17.67 17.11 41.33
N VAL A 72 -18.08 16.20 42.21
CA VAL A 72 -17.17 15.33 42.97
C VAL A 72 -16.44 14.36 42.03
N VAL A 73 -17.13 13.69 41.11
CA VAL A 73 -16.48 12.79 40.13
C VAL A 73 -15.50 13.55 39.24
N ALA A 74 -15.84 14.77 38.80
CA ALA A 74 -14.94 15.61 38.01
C ALA A 74 -13.73 16.09 38.84
N TYR A 75 -13.93 16.45 40.11
CA TYR A 75 -12.86 16.87 41.01
C TYR A 75 -11.87 15.74 41.35
N TYR A 76 -12.37 14.53 41.61
CA TYR A 76 -11.54 13.36 41.87
C TYR A 76 -11.02 12.68 40.59
N ASN A 77 -11.46 13.14 39.42
CA ASN A 77 -10.96 12.81 38.09
C ASN A 77 -10.44 11.36 37.94
N PRO A 78 -11.28 10.33 38.19
CA PRO A 78 -10.87 8.92 38.20
C PRO A 78 -10.36 8.42 36.84
N PHE A 79 -10.52 9.23 35.80
CA PHE A 79 -10.07 8.95 34.43
C PHE A 79 -8.61 9.37 34.16
N GLN A 80 -7.95 10.14 35.02
CA GLN A 80 -6.52 10.44 34.84
C GLN A 80 -5.62 9.22 35.11
N GLN A 81 -6.12 8.20 35.81
CA GLN A 81 -5.35 6.97 36.03
C GLN A 81 -5.46 5.96 34.87
N ILE A 82 -6.14 6.34 33.77
CA ILE A 82 -6.28 5.56 32.54
C ILE A 82 -5.37 6.14 31.43
N GLU A 83 -4.30 6.85 31.79
CA GLU A 83 -3.31 7.39 30.83
C GLU A 83 -2.46 6.29 30.14
N ASN A 84 -2.60 5.02 30.54
CA ASN A 84 -1.87 3.90 29.94
C ASN A 84 -2.73 2.87 29.20
N LEU A 85 -3.98 3.20 28.85
CA LEU A 85 -4.61 2.51 27.73
C LEU A 85 -4.07 3.13 26.45
N SER A 86 -2.84 2.71 26.10
CA SER A 86 -2.48 2.57 24.70
C SER A 86 -3.58 1.72 24.10
N PHE A 87 -4.53 2.36 23.41
CA PHE A 87 -5.29 1.69 22.38
C PHE A 87 -4.23 1.18 21.42
N ASP A 88 -3.80 -0.07 21.65
CA ASP A 88 -3.15 -0.87 20.62
C ASP A 88 -4.03 -0.65 19.41
N SER A 89 -3.41 0.00 18.43
CA SER A 89 -4.08 0.59 17.29
C SER A 89 -5.15 -0.39 16.84
N ILE A 90 -6.43 0.01 16.92
CA ILE A 90 -7.42 -0.48 15.98
C ILE A 90 -6.95 0.11 14.64
N GLY A 91 -5.89 -0.49 14.12
CA GLY A 91 -5.28 -0.19 12.87
C GLY A 91 -6.29 -0.65 11.87
N VAL A 92 -7.02 0.32 11.30
CA VAL A 92 -7.60 0.14 9.99
C VAL A 92 -6.44 -0.32 9.11
N SER A 93 -6.38 -1.63 8.86
CA SER A 93 -5.45 -2.29 7.95
C SER A 93 -5.78 -1.93 6.50
N GLY A 94 -5.91 -0.63 6.23
CA GLY A 94 -6.45 -0.05 5.02
C GLY A 94 -5.78 1.26 4.63
N THR A 95 -4.62 1.61 5.20
CA THR A 95 -3.78 2.70 4.68
C THR A 95 -2.88 2.27 3.55
N ASN A 96 -2.93 1.02 3.07
CA ASN A 96 -2.16 0.58 1.91
C ASN A 96 -3.09 0.35 0.73
N VAL A 97 -2.83 1.03 -0.37
CA VAL A 97 -3.50 0.82 -1.65
C VAL A 97 -2.65 -0.17 -2.44
N THR A 98 -3.22 -1.33 -2.78
CA THR A 98 -2.58 -2.33 -3.62
C THR A 98 -3.21 -2.33 -5.01
N MET A 99 -2.37 -2.16 -6.02
CA MET A 99 -2.74 -2.22 -7.43
C MET A 99 -2.25 -3.54 -8.02
N GLU A 100 -3.10 -4.22 -8.77
CA GLU A 100 -2.75 -5.42 -9.53
C GLU A 100 -2.31 -5.05 -10.94
N SER A 101 -1.24 -5.67 -11.42
CA SER A 101 -0.69 -5.44 -12.77
C SER A 101 -0.50 -3.96 -13.15
N PRO A 102 0.11 -3.12 -12.28
CA PRO A 102 0.31 -1.71 -12.59
C PRO A 102 1.25 -1.56 -13.79
N LYS A 103 0.98 -0.54 -14.62
CA LYS A 103 1.78 -0.18 -15.78
C LYS A 103 2.05 1.31 -15.78
N LEU A 104 3.30 1.67 -15.97
CA LEU A 104 3.79 3.05 -16.08
C LEU A 104 4.52 3.21 -17.41
N ASN A 105 4.06 4.16 -18.21
CA ASN A 105 4.70 4.53 -19.47
C ASN A 105 5.25 5.95 -19.33
N GLY A 106 6.37 6.22 -19.99
CA GLY A 106 6.92 7.57 -20.03
C GLY A 106 8.02 7.71 -21.07
N PHE A 107 8.67 8.87 -21.05
CA PHE A 107 9.81 9.18 -21.90
C PHE A 107 10.98 9.59 -21.02
N LYS A 108 12.16 9.07 -21.33
CA LYS A 108 13.40 9.52 -20.71
C LYS A 108 13.76 10.92 -21.26
N ASN A 109 14.65 11.63 -20.59
CA ASN A 109 15.14 12.95 -21.02
C ASN A 109 15.66 13.01 -22.46
N ASP A 110 16.11 11.88 -23.01
CA ASP A 110 16.57 11.74 -24.41
C ASP A 110 15.42 11.41 -25.39
N ASN A 111 14.18 11.69 -24.99
CA ASN A 111 12.94 11.42 -25.73
C ASN A 111 12.70 9.93 -26.09
N ARG A 112 13.33 9.02 -25.35
CA ARG A 112 13.20 7.56 -25.56
C ARG A 112 12.05 7.00 -24.73
N PRO A 113 11.11 6.25 -25.31
CA PRO A 113 10.02 5.66 -24.55
C PRO A 113 10.53 4.58 -23.61
N TYR A 114 9.93 4.52 -22.42
CA TYR A 114 10.11 3.43 -21.48
C TYR A 114 8.75 2.96 -20.95
N GLU A 115 8.71 1.68 -20.58
CA GLU A 115 7.56 1.03 -19.97
C GLU A 115 8.04 0.26 -18.74
N VAL A 116 7.34 0.42 -17.62
CA VAL A 116 7.55 -0.34 -16.39
C VAL A 116 6.25 -1.02 -16.02
N THR A 117 6.30 -2.32 -15.78
CA THR A 117 5.18 -3.15 -15.33
C THR A 117 5.60 -3.91 -14.07
N ALA A 118 4.64 -4.30 -13.26
CA ALA A 118 4.86 -5.11 -12.07
C ALA A 118 3.67 -6.07 -11.88
N SER A 119 3.82 -7.13 -11.07
CA SER A 119 2.69 -7.99 -10.71
C SER A 119 1.76 -7.29 -9.71
N ALA A 120 2.34 -6.54 -8.78
CA ALA A 120 1.63 -5.72 -7.82
C ALA A 120 2.42 -4.45 -7.46
N ALA A 121 1.69 -3.38 -7.14
CA ALA A 121 2.24 -2.19 -6.49
C ALA A 121 1.49 -1.90 -5.20
N THR A 122 2.21 -1.63 -4.10
CA THR A 122 1.62 -1.22 -2.82
C THR A 122 2.10 0.17 -2.45
N GLN A 123 1.17 1.06 -2.12
CA GLN A 123 1.43 2.45 -1.74
C GLN A 123 0.77 2.76 -0.39
N ASP A 124 1.54 3.27 0.58
CA ASP A 124 0.99 3.71 1.87
C ASP A 124 0.40 5.13 1.71
N VAL A 125 -0.86 5.32 2.08
CA VAL A 125 -1.59 6.60 2.03
C VAL A 125 -0.92 7.68 2.89
N ARG A 126 -0.20 7.28 3.95
CA ARG A 126 0.59 8.22 4.79
C ARG A 126 1.90 8.63 4.15
N LYS A 127 2.39 7.84 3.19
CA LYS A 127 3.65 8.07 2.44
C LYS A 127 3.39 7.84 0.94
N PRO A 128 2.54 8.67 0.31
CA PRO A 128 2.15 8.46 -1.09
C PRO A 128 3.34 8.52 -2.05
N ASP A 129 4.45 9.15 -1.66
CA ASP A 129 5.65 9.22 -2.49
C ASP A 129 6.38 7.87 -2.65
N LEU A 130 6.08 6.88 -1.79
CA LEU A 130 6.75 5.58 -1.78
C LEU A 130 5.84 4.48 -2.34
N VAL A 131 6.26 3.92 -3.47
CA VAL A 131 5.56 2.81 -4.14
C VAL A 131 6.45 1.57 -4.11
N GLN A 132 5.97 0.51 -3.48
CA GLN A 132 6.62 -0.80 -3.47
C GLN A 132 6.12 -1.61 -4.66
N LEU A 133 7.03 -2.17 -5.45
CA LEU A 133 6.77 -2.90 -6.69
C LEU A 133 7.24 -4.34 -6.50
N LYS A 134 6.42 -5.30 -6.94
CA LYS A 134 6.72 -6.73 -6.93
C LYS A 134 6.81 -7.27 -8.35
N ASP A 135 7.79 -8.14 -8.61
CA ASP A 135 8.04 -8.76 -9.92
C ASP A 135 8.09 -7.72 -11.05
N LEU A 136 8.99 -6.74 -10.88
CA LEU A 136 9.13 -5.61 -11.78
C LEU A 136 9.73 -6.05 -13.11
N ARG A 137 9.16 -5.54 -14.19
CA ARG A 137 9.67 -5.66 -15.55
C ARG A 137 9.73 -4.28 -16.18
N ALA A 138 10.85 -3.92 -16.78
CA ALA A 138 10.95 -2.68 -17.53
C ALA A 138 11.46 -2.95 -18.95
N ARG A 139 11.00 -2.12 -19.88
CA ARG A 139 11.40 -2.10 -21.27
C ARG A 139 11.82 -0.69 -21.63
N ILE A 140 13.06 -0.53 -22.09
CA ILE A 140 13.66 0.77 -22.37
C ILE A 140 14.24 0.72 -23.78
N VAL A 141 13.94 1.72 -24.60
CA VAL A 141 14.62 1.91 -25.88
C VAL A 141 15.98 2.56 -25.64
N THR A 142 17.04 1.94 -26.13
CA THR A 142 18.44 2.31 -25.84
C THR A 142 19.07 3.13 -26.95
N ASP A 143 18.70 2.89 -28.22
CA ASP A 143 19.28 3.58 -29.37
C ASP A 143 18.20 4.10 -30.35
N GLU A 144 18.60 4.89 -31.34
CA GLU A 144 17.68 5.45 -32.36
C GLU A 144 17.17 4.40 -33.35
N ARG A 145 17.87 3.26 -33.45
CA ARG A 145 17.46 2.12 -34.30
C ARG A 145 16.36 1.29 -33.66
N GLY A 146 16.00 1.61 -32.41
CA GLY A 146 14.92 0.95 -31.68
C GLY A 146 15.38 -0.23 -30.83
N SER A 147 16.68 -0.37 -30.56
CA SER A 147 17.20 -1.42 -29.69
C SER A 147 16.61 -1.35 -28.31
N VAL A 148 16.30 -2.52 -27.75
CA VAL A 148 15.54 -2.64 -26.50
C VAL A 148 16.36 -3.30 -25.41
N ALA A 149 16.48 -2.62 -24.27
CA ALA A 149 16.87 -3.23 -23.02
C ALA A 149 15.63 -3.67 -22.22
N LYS A 150 15.66 -4.89 -21.71
CA LYS A 150 14.66 -5.46 -20.80
C LYS A 150 15.30 -5.61 -19.43
N LEU A 151 14.65 -5.09 -18.40
CA LEU A 151 15.07 -5.25 -17.01
C LEU A 151 14.02 -6.07 -16.27
N GLN A 152 14.47 -6.96 -15.40
CA GLN A 152 13.65 -7.75 -14.48
C GLN A 152 14.23 -7.63 -13.08
N ALA A 153 13.38 -7.55 -12.06
CA ALA A 153 13.77 -7.56 -10.66
C ALA A 153 12.61 -8.09 -9.80
N ASP A 154 12.90 -8.83 -8.73
CA ASP A 154 11.85 -9.40 -7.88
C ASP A 154 11.16 -8.33 -7.04
N SER A 155 11.91 -7.30 -6.62
CA SER A 155 11.36 -6.20 -5.85
C SER A 155 11.95 -4.84 -6.23
N GLY A 156 11.09 -3.82 -6.13
CA GLY A 156 11.43 -2.43 -6.37
C GLY A 156 10.79 -1.52 -5.34
N THR A 157 11.45 -0.41 -5.01
CA THR A 157 10.83 0.69 -4.25
C THR A 157 11.11 1.98 -4.99
N LEU A 158 10.06 2.60 -5.49
CA LEU A 158 10.08 3.88 -6.17
C LEU A 158 9.76 4.99 -5.17
N ASP A 159 10.62 6.01 -5.12
CA ASP A 159 10.38 7.28 -4.45
C ASP A 159 10.10 8.31 -5.54
N THR A 160 8.83 8.65 -5.75
CA THR A 160 8.39 9.56 -6.82
C THR A 160 8.84 10.99 -6.58
N LYS A 161 8.93 11.41 -5.30
CA LYS A 161 9.36 12.75 -4.92
C LYS A 161 10.86 12.98 -5.13
N LYS A 162 11.69 11.97 -4.85
CA LYS A 162 13.15 12.05 -5.07
C LYS A 162 13.57 11.59 -6.46
N GLU A 163 12.64 11.03 -7.23
CA GLU A 163 12.91 10.43 -8.54
C GLU A 163 14.03 9.36 -8.44
N THR A 164 13.89 8.47 -7.45
CA THR A 164 14.84 7.37 -7.23
C THR A 164 14.13 6.03 -7.14
N MET A 165 14.80 4.98 -7.59
CA MET A 165 14.29 3.61 -7.48
C MET A 165 15.35 2.71 -6.88
N ARG A 166 14.97 1.93 -5.88
CA ARG A 166 15.78 0.86 -5.30
C ARG A 166 15.28 -0.46 -5.86
N LEU A 167 16.13 -1.20 -6.53
CA LEU A 167 15.85 -2.56 -6.98
C LEU A 167 16.58 -3.54 -6.07
N ARG A 168 15.94 -4.67 -5.76
CA ARG A 168 16.56 -5.74 -4.97
C ARG A 168 16.12 -7.09 -5.50
N ASP A 169 17.05 -8.03 -5.39
CA ASP A 169 16.91 -9.45 -5.68
C ASP A 169 16.69 -9.75 -7.17
N ASN A 170 17.48 -10.69 -7.68
CA ASN A 170 17.47 -11.20 -9.06
C ASN A 170 17.31 -10.12 -10.14
N ILE A 171 18.16 -9.09 -10.09
CA ILE A 171 18.11 -8.00 -11.08
C ILE A 171 18.83 -8.47 -12.34
N VAL A 172 18.10 -8.61 -13.43
CA VAL A 172 18.64 -9.05 -14.72
C VAL A 172 18.30 -8.02 -15.78
N VAL A 173 19.31 -7.52 -16.48
CA VAL A 173 19.15 -6.62 -17.63
C VAL A 173 19.65 -7.34 -18.87
N THR A 174 18.81 -7.44 -19.89
CA THR A 174 19.15 -8.06 -21.18
C THR A 174 18.93 -7.07 -22.31
N THR A 175 19.85 -7.06 -23.28
CA THR A 175 19.74 -6.24 -24.49
C THR A 175 19.52 -7.15 -25.69
N ASP A 176 18.83 -6.65 -26.71
CA ASP A 176 18.62 -7.34 -27.99
C ASP A 176 19.92 -7.80 -28.67
N SER A 177 21.02 -7.10 -28.41
CA SER A 177 22.38 -7.41 -28.88
C SER A 177 23.03 -8.60 -28.15
N GLY A 178 22.31 -9.26 -27.23
CA GLY A 178 22.78 -10.44 -26.50
C GLY A 178 23.63 -10.15 -25.27
N HIS A 179 23.66 -8.90 -24.80
CA HIS A 179 24.32 -8.52 -23.54
C HIS A 179 23.41 -8.83 -22.35
N GLU A 180 23.99 -9.30 -21.26
CA GLU A 180 23.29 -9.60 -20.01
C GLU A 180 24.05 -9.02 -18.81
N VAL A 181 23.33 -8.35 -17.90
CA VAL A 181 23.85 -7.85 -16.63
C VAL A 181 23.05 -8.45 -15.49
N LYS A 182 23.73 -9.06 -14.53
CA LYS A 182 23.15 -9.62 -13.30
C LYS A 182 23.63 -8.82 -12.09
N LEU A 183 22.69 -8.35 -11.29
CA LEU A 183 22.94 -7.61 -10.04
C LEU A 183 22.06 -8.13 -8.89
N ARG A 184 22.47 -7.86 -7.65
CA ARG A 184 21.67 -8.17 -6.45
C ARG A 184 20.90 -6.97 -5.92
N ARG A 185 21.52 -5.79 -5.85
CA ARG A 185 20.83 -4.53 -5.54
C ARG A 185 21.27 -3.47 -6.54
N ALA A 186 20.38 -2.54 -6.83
CA ALA A 186 20.71 -1.38 -7.65
C ALA A 186 19.96 -0.14 -7.14
N PHE A 187 20.64 1.00 -7.17
CA PHE A 187 20.10 2.29 -6.84
C PHE A 187 20.08 3.18 -8.09
N VAL A 188 18.88 3.45 -8.60
CA VAL A 188 18.65 4.25 -9.80
C VAL A 188 18.28 5.67 -9.38
N ARG A 189 18.94 6.66 -9.97
CA ARG A 189 18.57 8.09 -9.87
C ARG A 189 18.12 8.56 -11.24
N PHE A 190 16.82 8.73 -11.43
CA PHE A 190 16.26 9.07 -12.74
C PHE A 190 16.68 10.46 -13.19
N LYS A 191 16.62 11.45 -12.28
CA LYS A 191 17.04 12.83 -12.54
C LYS A 191 18.50 12.96 -12.98
N ALA A 192 19.39 12.21 -12.34
CA ALA A 192 20.82 12.20 -12.65
C ALA A 192 21.18 11.27 -13.81
N GLY A 193 20.25 10.41 -14.26
CA GLY A 193 20.53 9.40 -15.28
C GLY A 193 21.63 8.40 -14.87
N SER A 194 21.73 8.09 -13.58
CA SER A 194 22.81 7.26 -13.02
C SER A 194 22.29 6.03 -12.27
N VAL A 195 23.06 4.94 -12.28
CA VAL A 195 22.76 3.71 -11.53
C VAL A 195 23.97 3.30 -10.72
N VAL A 196 23.78 2.95 -9.44
CA VAL A 196 24.85 2.49 -8.55
C VAL A 196 24.49 1.14 -7.95
N SER A 197 25.42 0.18 -7.99
CA SER A 197 25.36 -1.08 -7.25
C SER A 197 26.60 -1.20 -6.38
N GLU A 198 26.40 -1.49 -5.10
CA GLU A 198 27.45 -1.79 -4.12
C GLU A 198 27.61 -3.31 -3.89
N ASP A 199 26.81 -4.12 -4.59
CA ASP A 199 26.93 -5.58 -4.56
C ASP A 199 27.65 -6.13 -5.78
N PRO A 200 28.13 -7.38 -5.68
CA PRO A 200 28.68 -8.10 -6.81
C PRO A 200 27.78 -8.04 -8.05
N VAL A 201 28.41 -7.70 -9.17
CA VAL A 201 27.80 -7.61 -10.48
C VAL A 201 28.51 -8.58 -11.43
N SER A 202 27.73 -9.16 -12.34
CA SER A 202 28.26 -9.96 -13.44
C SER A 202 27.70 -9.43 -14.75
N VAL A 203 28.57 -9.18 -15.73
CA VAL A 203 28.21 -8.69 -17.06
C VAL A 203 28.70 -9.69 -18.08
N SER A 204 27.79 -10.27 -18.84
CA SER A 204 28.09 -11.12 -19.99
C SER A 204 27.89 -10.32 -21.28
N PHE A 205 28.88 -10.36 -22.16
CA PHE A 205 28.83 -9.71 -23.46
C PHE A 205 29.48 -10.63 -24.49
N GLY A 206 28.80 -10.91 -25.60
CA GLY A 206 29.35 -11.62 -26.77
C GLY A 206 30.39 -12.71 -26.50
N ASN A 207 31.67 -12.32 -26.41
CA ASN A 207 32.83 -13.18 -26.22
C ASN A 207 33.46 -13.13 -24.81
N GLY A 208 32.79 -12.63 -23.78
CA GLY A 208 33.41 -12.48 -22.47
C GLY A 208 32.45 -12.20 -21.31
N THR A 209 33.02 -12.20 -20.12
CA THR A 209 32.32 -11.91 -18.86
C THR A 209 33.17 -11.02 -17.97
N ILE A 210 32.56 -10.02 -17.35
CA ILE A 210 33.15 -9.17 -16.33
C ILE A 210 32.45 -9.47 -14.99
N GLU A 211 33.22 -9.70 -13.95
CA GLU A 211 32.76 -9.81 -12.58
C GLU A 211 33.37 -8.66 -11.78
N ALA A 212 32.58 -7.97 -10.98
CA ALA A 212 33.04 -6.88 -10.13
C ALA A 212 32.25 -6.81 -8.83
N GLU A 213 32.75 -6.09 -7.82
CA GLU A 213 32.07 -5.91 -6.53
C GLU A 213 31.10 -4.74 -6.52
N GLY A 214 31.20 -3.85 -7.50
CA GLY A 214 30.29 -2.74 -7.66
C GLY A 214 30.24 -2.23 -9.09
N LEU A 215 29.16 -1.51 -9.38
CA LEU A 215 28.90 -0.90 -10.68
C LEU A 215 28.45 0.54 -10.48
N ASP A 216 29.00 1.45 -11.27
CA ASP A 216 28.57 2.84 -11.37
C ASP A 216 28.29 3.16 -12.84
N VAL A 217 27.06 3.53 -13.13
CA VAL A 217 26.60 3.91 -14.46
C VAL A 217 26.28 5.38 -14.45
N SER A 218 26.84 6.12 -15.39
CA SER A 218 26.65 7.57 -15.55
C SER A 218 26.29 7.90 -17.00
N ASP A 219 26.08 9.20 -17.26
CA ASP A 219 25.75 9.72 -18.60
C ASP A 219 24.59 8.99 -19.27
N ASN A 220 23.51 8.76 -18.52
CA ASN A 220 22.30 8.10 -19.01
C ASN A 220 22.54 6.66 -19.53
N GLY A 221 23.61 5.98 -19.09
CA GLY A 221 23.95 4.63 -19.53
C GLY A 221 25.10 4.56 -20.53
N LYS A 222 25.70 5.70 -20.91
CA LYS A 222 26.82 5.74 -21.86
C LYS A 222 28.16 5.30 -21.23
N VAL A 223 28.32 5.52 -19.93
CA VAL A 223 29.55 5.20 -19.20
C VAL A 223 29.24 4.23 -18.08
N MET A 224 29.96 3.10 -18.05
CA MET A 224 29.89 2.08 -17.01
C MET A 224 31.26 1.91 -16.38
N SER A 225 31.35 2.05 -15.06
CA SER A 225 32.57 1.91 -14.27
C SER A 225 32.40 0.80 -13.25
N PHE A 226 33.31 -0.17 -13.26
CA PHE A 226 33.33 -1.28 -12.31
C PHE A 226 34.26 -0.95 -11.14
N LYS A 227 33.87 -1.30 -9.91
CA LYS A 227 34.61 -0.97 -8.68
C LYS A 227 34.95 -2.22 -7.88
N GLY A 228 35.98 -2.11 -7.05
CA GLY A 228 36.48 -3.19 -6.18
C GLY A 228 37.31 -4.21 -6.94
N ARG A 229 37.12 -5.49 -6.63
CA ARG A 229 37.79 -6.60 -7.34
C ARG A 229 37.12 -6.87 -8.69
N VAL A 230 37.73 -6.35 -9.76
CA VAL A 230 37.26 -6.56 -11.14
C VAL A 230 38.04 -7.71 -11.78
N ARG A 231 37.33 -8.71 -12.31
CA ARG A 231 37.88 -9.80 -13.10
C ARG A 231 37.21 -9.81 -14.47
N THR A 232 38.01 -9.95 -15.52
CA THR A 232 37.52 -10.05 -16.89
C THR A 232 38.02 -11.34 -17.51
N VAL A 233 37.11 -12.08 -18.14
CA VAL A 233 37.41 -13.28 -18.91
C VAL A 233 36.95 -13.04 -20.33
N ILE A 234 37.88 -13.06 -21.28
CA ILE A 234 37.59 -12.94 -22.71
C ILE A 234 37.93 -14.26 -23.36
N GLN A 235 36.94 -14.83 -24.05
CA GLN A 235 37.12 -15.99 -24.89
C GLN A 235 37.61 -15.51 -26.26
N PRO A 236 38.80 -15.94 -26.71
CA PRO A 236 39.25 -15.64 -28.06
C PRO A 236 38.26 -16.30 -29.03
N SER A 237 37.67 -15.52 -29.93
CA SER A 237 36.98 -16.08 -31.07
C SER A 237 38.01 -16.83 -31.90
N SER A 238 37.83 -18.13 -32.08
CA SER A 238 38.67 -18.98 -32.94
C SER A 238 38.52 -18.58 -34.41
N GLY A 239 39.01 -17.39 -34.77
CA GLY A 239 39.19 -16.91 -36.13
C GLY A 239 40.69 -16.96 -36.43
N SER A 240 41.13 -18.07 -36.99
CA SER A 240 42.35 -18.23 -37.79
C SER A 240 43.55 -17.35 -37.42
N ALA A 241 44.24 -17.72 -36.35
CA ALA A 241 45.69 -17.58 -36.33
C ALA A 241 46.27 -18.99 -36.15
N SER A 242 46.23 -19.77 -37.23
CA SER A 242 47.21 -20.85 -37.38
C SER A 242 48.58 -20.19 -37.25
N PRO A 243 49.41 -20.56 -36.27
CA PRO A 243 50.82 -20.28 -36.42
C PRO A 243 51.24 -21.11 -37.63
N THR A 244 51.46 -20.47 -38.78
CA THR A 244 52.34 -21.05 -39.79
C THR A 244 53.67 -21.20 -39.08
N SER A 245 53.85 -22.39 -38.52
CA SER A 245 55.14 -22.90 -38.12
C SER A 245 55.91 -23.02 -39.42
N GLU A 246 56.58 -21.93 -39.81
CA GLU A 246 57.71 -21.98 -40.73
C GLU A 246 58.79 -22.79 -40.01
N ALA A 247 58.66 -24.11 -40.14
CA ALA A 247 59.77 -25.03 -40.04
C ALA A 247 60.74 -24.69 -41.17
N ILE A 248 61.64 -23.73 -40.90
CA ILE A 248 62.87 -23.60 -41.68
C ILE A 248 63.77 -24.73 -41.20
N GLY A 249 63.82 -25.77 -42.03
CA GLY A 249 64.64 -26.95 -41.83
C GLY A 249 66.12 -26.63 -41.63
N THR A 250 66.73 -27.40 -40.74
CA THR A 250 68.17 -27.56 -40.60
C THR A 250 68.79 -28.01 -41.92
N GLY A 251 69.77 -27.27 -42.42
CA GLY A 251 70.54 -27.66 -43.61
C GLY A 251 71.80 -26.81 -43.83
N SER A 252 72.93 -27.34 -43.34
CA SER A 252 74.25 -27.31 -44.01
C SER A 252 75.09 -26.02 -44.09
N THR A 253 76.18 -26.04 -43.32
CA THR A 253 77.60 -25.90 -43.78
C THR A 253 78.11 -24.57 -44.35
N ALA A 254 79.18 -24.06 -43.71
CA ALA A 254 80.18 -23.06 -44.15
C ALA A 254 80.71 -23.28 -45.59
N PRO A 255 81.42 -22.36 -46.30
CA PRO A 255 82.36 -21.36 -45.76
C PRO A 255 82.39 -19.98 -46.49
N ALA A 256 83.27 -19.11 -45.98
CA ALA A 256 83.61 -17.79 -46.50
C ALA A 256 84.18 -17.79 -47.93
N PRO A 257 83.94 -16.72 -48.71
CA PRO A 257 84.81 -16.31 -49.81
C PRO A 257 85.62 -15.07 -49.43
N GLN A 258 86.93 -15.26 -49.25
CA GLN A 258 87.92 -14.17 -49.35
C GLN A 258 88.01 -13.71 -50.81
N GLN A 259 87.99 -12.41 -51.02
CA GLN A 259 88.21 -11.78 -52.33
C GLN A 259 89.73 -11.67 -52.61
N THR A 260 90.10 -12.19 -53.79
CA THR A 260 91.11 -11.70 -54.77
C THR A 260 92.49 -11.25 -54.27
N SER A 261 93.60 -11.96 -54.56
CA SER A 261 94.30 -12.15 -55.85
C SER A 261 95.46 -11.16 -56.08
N ILE A 262 96.54 -11.68 -56.69
CA ILE A 262 97.69 -11.04 -57.41
C ILE A 262 98.98 -10.91 -56.55
N ARG A 263 100.07 -11.72 -56.65
CA ARG A 263 100.98 -12.25 -57.74
C ARG A 263 102.37 -11.55 -57.61
N PRO A 264 103.52 -12.04 -58.14
CA PRO A 264 103.95 -13.36 -58.60
C PRO A 264 104.96 -14.07 -57.68
#